data_AF-A0A1T5B734-F1
#
_entry.id   AF-A0A1T5B734-F1
#
_cell.length_a   1.000
_cell.length_b   1.000
_cell.length_c   1.000
_cell.angle_alpha   90.00
_cell.angle_beta   90.00
_cell.angle_gamma   90.00
#
_symmetry.space_group_name_H-M   'P 1'
#
loop_
_entity.id
_entity.type
_entity.pdbx_description
1 polymer ?
#
loop_
_entity_poly.entity_id
_entity_poly.type
_entity_poly.pdbx_seq_one_letter_code
_entity_poly.pdbx_strand_id
1 'polypeptide(L)'
;MSRLTSRFLVDLLLRRAAADGGFAAVLAAGDERAGAILVLCRDRSAPGPLLERRFAPSGGYVWDAVGPEDLADSQAQSAYVERRRSADPDLWVIELDIADAPRLVAEWGALA
;
A
#
# COMPACT_ATOMS: atom_id res chain seq x y z
N MET A 1 -18.65 -7.04 -13.32
CA MET A 1 -17.91 -5.81 -12.97
C MET A 1 -16.44 -6.07 -13.18
N SER A 2 -15.77 -5.27 -14.02
CA SER A 2 -14.33 -5.38 -14.28
C SER A 2 -13.55 -4.79 -13.10
N ARG A 3 -12.85 -5.63 -12.34
CA ARG A 3 -11.93 -5.19 -11.29
C ARG A 3 -10.69 -4.52 -11.91
N LEU A 4 -10.23 -3.40 -11.36
CA LEU A 4 -8.93 -2.83 -11.75
C LEU A 4 -7.80 -3.82 -11.43
N THR A 5 -6.82 -3.92 -12.32
CA THR A 5 -5.64 -4.74 -12.10
C THR A 5 -4.77 -4.15 -10.99
N SER A 6 -4.02 -5.00 -10.30
CA SER A 6 -3.11 -4.56 -9.23
C SER A 6 -2.09 -3.55 -9.74
N ARG A 7 -1.52 -3.79 -10.93
CA ARG A 7 -0.59 -2.86 -11.58
C ARG A 7 -1.21 -1.49 -11.84
N PHE A 8 -2.44 -1.44 -12.35
CA PHE A 8 -3.11 -0.16 -12.61
C PHE A 8 -3.29 0.64 -11.31
N LEU A 9 -3.71 -0.02 -10.23
CA LEU A 9 -3.92 0.64 -8.96
C LEU A 9 -2.61 1.14 -8.34
N VAL A 10 -1.55 0.34 -8.43
CA VAL A 10 -0.19 0.76 -8.03
C VAL A 10 0.24 2.00 -8.82
N ASP A 11 0.17 1.95 -10.16
CA ASP A 11 0.55 3.07 -11.02
C ASP A 11 -0.25 4.34 -10.72
N LEU A 12 -1.55 4.20 -10.41
CA LEU A 12 -2.41 5.31 -9.99
C LEU A 12 -1.93 5.95 -8.69
N LEU A 13 -1.68 5.15 -7.64
CA LEU A 13 -1.25 5.65 -6.33
C LEU A 13 0.10 6.38 -6.43
N LEU A 14 1.07 5.80 -7.15
CA LEU A 14 2.37 6.42 -7.37
C LEU A 14 2.25 7.78 -8.08
N ARG A 15 1.44 7.84 -9.15
CA ARG A 15 1.21 9.08 -9.90
C ARG A 15 0.50 10.14 -9.06
N ARG A 16 -0.47 9.72 -8.23
CA ARG A 16 -1.22 10.64 -7.39
C ARG A 16 -0.33 11.26 -6.32
N ALA A 17 0.49 10.45 -5.65
CA ALA A 17 1.44 10.94 -4.65
C ALA A 17 2.46 11.91 -5.27
N ALA A 18 3.02 11.58 -6.44
CA ALA A 18 3.92 12.47 -7.16
C ALA A 18 3.24 13.80 -7.56
N ALA A 19 1.98 13.74 -8.02
CA ALA A 19 1.22 14.94 -8.40
C ALA A 19 0.93 15.88 -7.21
N ASP A 20 0.82 15.34 -6.00
CA ASP A 20 0.69 16.13 -4.76
C ASP A 20 2.05 16.56 -4.16
N GLY A 21 3.15 16.34 -4.89
CA GLY A 21 4.49 16.74 -4.46
C GLY A 21 5.16 15.80 -3.46
N GLY A 22 4.59 14.62 -3.24
CA GLY A 22 5.20 13.55 -2.45
C GLY A 22 6.17 12.68 -3.24
N PHE A 23 6.84 11.78 -2.53
CA PHE A 23 7.64 10.71 -3.10
C PHE A 23 6.88 9.39 -3.06
N ALA A 24 7.07 8.57 -4.09
CA ALA A 24 6.46 7.25 -4.17
C ALA A 24 7.35 6.28 -4.94
N ALA A 25 7.45 5.05 -4.46
CA ALA A 25 8.31 4.04 -5.06
C ALA A 25 7.71 2.64 -4.99
N VAL A 26 8.03 1.81 -5.97
CA VAL A 26 7.83 0.37 -5.89
C VAL A 26 9.06 -0.24 -5.23
N LEU A 27 8.90 -0.78 -4.03
CA LEU A 27 9.95 -1.56 -3.34
C LEU A 27 9.98 -3.01 -3.85
N ALA A 28 8.87 -3.43 -4.44
CA ALA A 28 8.56 -4.81 -4.75
C ALA A 28 7.46 -4.90 -5.80
N ALA A 29 7.78 -5.44 -6.98
CA ALA A 29 6.77 -5.85 -7.93
C ALA A 29 6.15 -7.20 -7.54
N GLY A 30 4.86 -7.35 -7.84
CA GLY A 30 4.08 -8.57 -7.67
C GLY A 30 3.30 -8.90 -8.95
N ASP A 31 2.26 -9.73 -8.86
CA ASP A 31 1.45 -10.10 -10.02
C ASP A 31 0.69 -8.89 -10.59
N GLU A 32 0.75 -8.68 -11.89
CA GLU A 32 0.22 -7.47 -12.52
C GLU A 32 -1.31 -7.37 -12.48
N ARG A 33 -2.02 -8.50 -12.44
CA ARG A 33 -3.48 -8.56 -12.58
C ARG A 33 -4.20 -8.68 -11.25
N ALA A 34 -3.63 -9.42 -10.32
CA ALA A 34 -4.31 -9.87 -9.11
C ALA A 34 -3.45 -9.91 -7.84
N GLY A 35 -2.19 -9.50 -7.89
CA GLY A 35 -1.33 -9.44 -6.71
C GLY A 35 -1.93 -8.58 -5.59
N ALA A 36 -1.75 -9.01 -4.33
CA ALA A 36 -2.07 -8.18 -3.18
C ALA A 36 -1.22 -6.90 -3.17
N ILE A 37 -1.65 -5.86 -2.46
CA ILE A 37 -0.94 -4.58 -2.39
C ILE A 37 -0.78 -4.18 -0.93
N LEU A 38 0.48 -4.02 -0.52
CA LEU A 38 0.90 -3.47 0.76
C LEU A 38 1.51 -2.08 0.53
N VAL A 39 1.04 -1.09 1.25
CA VAL A 39 1.50 0.31 1.17
C VAL A 39 2.19 0.68 2.47
N LEU A 40 3.45 1.08 2.38
CA LEU A 40 4.20 1.70 3.47
C LEU A 40 3.90 3.19 3.43
N CYS A 41 3.11 3.68 4.38
CA CYS A 41 2.85 5.11 4.52
C CYS A 41 4.01 5.77 5.28
N ARG A 42 4.51 6.89 4.77
CA ARG A 42 5.53 7.72 5.40
C ARG A 42 5.13 9.20 5.30
N ASP A 43 5.61 10.00 6.24
CA ASP A 43 5.54 11.46 6.18
C ASP A 43 6.92 12.03 6.56
N ARG A 44 7.61 12.65 5.59
CA ARG A 44 9.00 13.14 5.75
C ARG A 44 9.92 12.02 6.25
N SER A 45 9.77 10.85 5.64
CA SER A 45 10.47 9.61 5.99
C SER A 45 10.21 9.09 7.40
N ALA A 46 9.32 9.73 8.17
CA ALA A 46 8.86 9.18 9.43
C ALA A 46 7.94 7.97 9.18
N PRO A 47 8.07 6.89 9.95
CA PRO A 47 7.19 5.74 9.84
C PRO A 47 5.72 6.07 10.09
N GLY A 48 4.86 5.64 9.16
CA GLY A 48 3.41 5.64 9.30
C GLY A 48 2.85 4.21 9.26
N PRO A 49 1.52 4.06 9.13
CA PRO A 49 0.88 2.76 9.09
C PRO A 49 1.21 1.98 7.80
N LEU A 50 1.18 0.65 7.90
CA LEU A 50 1.11 -0.20 6.72
C LEU A 50 -0.36 -0.42 6.37
N LEU A 51 -0.72 -0.21 5.10
CA LEU A 51 -2.08 -0.43 4.63
C LEU A 51 -2.12 -1.59 3.64
N GLU A 52 -3.06 -2.50 3.82
CA GLU A 52 -3.29 -3.61 2.90
C GLU A 52 -4.71 -3.56 2.33
N ARG A 53 -4.81 -3.78 1.02
CA ARG A 53 -6.10 -3.80 0.32
C ARG A 53 -6.79 -5.14 0.55
N ARG A 54 -8.03 -5.12 1.03
CA ARG A 54 -8.86 -6.31 1.26
C ARG A 54 -10.26 -6.14 0.67
N PHE A 55 -10.89 -7.25 0.32
CA PHE A 55 -12.30 -7.25 -0.07
C PHE A 55 -13.15 -7.44 1.19
N ALA A 56 -13.93 -6.41 1.54
CA ALA A 56 -14.77 -6.43 2.73
C ALA A 56 -16.04 -7.29 2.50
N PRO A 57 -16.58 -7.92 3.56
CA PRO A 57 -17.84 -8.65 3.49
C PRO A 57 -19.03 -7.80 3.02
N SER A 58 -18.95 -6.48 3.20
CA SER A 58 -19.96 -5.50 2.76
C SER A 58 -20.00 -5.29 1.24
N GLY A 59 -19.09 -5.90 0.48
CA GLY A 59 -19.15 -5.91 -0.98
C GLY A 59 -18.35 -4.80 -1.66
N GLY A 60 -17.13 -4.54 -1.20
CA GLY A 60 -16.23 -3.56 -1.82
C GLY A 60 -14.78 -3.71 -1.32
N TYR A 61 -13.86 -3.00 -1.95
CA TYR A 61 -12.48 -2.95 -1.46
C TYR A 61 -12.32 -1.92 -0.35
N VAL A 62 -11.61 -2.31 0.71
CA VAL A 62 -11.19 -1.46 1.82
C VAL A 62 -9.67 -1.55 1.99
N TRP A 63 -9.11 -0.57 2.69
CA TRP A 63 -7.71 -0.54 3.07
C TRP A 63 -7.63 -0.57 4.58
N ASP A 64 -7.05 -1.65 5.10
CA ASP A 64 -6.93 -1.85 6.54
C ASP A 64 -5.50 -1.60 6.99
N ALA A 65 -5.35 -1.01 8.18
CA ALA A 65 -4.07 -0.98 8.86
C ALA A 65 -3.66 -2.41 9.25
N VAL A 66 -2.43 -2.76 8.91
CA VAL A 66 -1.82 -4.05 9.22
C VAL A 66 -0.42 -3.86 9.79
N GLY A 67 0.18 -4.93 10.28
CA GLY A 67 1.53 -4.88 10.82
C GLY A 67 1.59 -4.60 12.32
N PRO A 68 2.75 -4.12 12.81
CA PRO A 68 2.94 -3.83 14.24
C PRO A 68 2.06 -2.66 14.71
N GLU A 69 1.64 -2.70 15.97
CA GLU A 69 0.86 -1.61 16.59
C GLU A 69 1.72 -0.35 16.78
N ASP A 70 2.99 -0.51 17.17
CA ASP A 70 3.94 0.59 17.23
C ASP A 70 4.46 0.90 15.83
N LEU A 71 3.96 2.01 15.29
CA LEU A 71 4.35 2.49 13.97
C LEU A 71 5.81 2.99 13.95
N ALA A 72 6.34 3.48 15.07
CA ALA A 72 7.71 4.01 15.12
C ALA A 72 8.77 2.91 15.04
N ASP A 73 8.41 1.66 15.36
CA ASP A 73 9.31 0.51 15.26
C ASP A 73 9.52 0.09 13.79
N SER A 74 10.46 0.77 13.15
CA SER A 74 10.84 0.53 11.76
C SER A 74 11.40 -0.89 11.55
N GLN A 75 11.99 -1.51 12.57
CA GLN A 75 12.51 -2.87 12.48
C GLN A 75 11.35 -3.87 12.46
N ALA A 76 10.36 -3.71 13.33
CA ALA A 76 9.16 -4.52 13.32
C ALA A 76 8.37 -4.38 12.01
N GLN A 77 8.29 -3.17 11.45
CA GLN A 77 7.67 -2.95 10.13
C GLN A 77 8.41 -3.70 9.03
N SER A 78 9.74 -3.59 8.98
CA SER A 78 10.57 -4.27 7.98
C SER A 78 10.42 -5.79 8.07
N ALA A 79 10.47 -6.34 9.28
CA ALA A 79 10.27 -7.77 9.53
C ALA A 79 8.85 -8.23 9.12
N TYR A 80 7.83 -7.40 9.31
CA TYR A 80 6.47 -7.70 8.84
C TYR A 80 6.42 -7.79 7.31
N VAL A 81 7.02 -6.81 6.60
CA VAL A 81 7.06 -6.77 5.13
C VAL A 81 7.79 -7.99 4.58
N GLU A 82 8.96 -8.32 5.12
CA GLU A 82 9.76 -9.50 4.73
C GLU A 82 8.97 -10.81 4.91
N ARG A 83 8.29 -10.96 6.05
CA ARG A 83 7.44 -12.13 6.31
C ARG A 83 6.29 -12.21 5.32
N ARG A 84 5.62 -11.09 5.02
CA ARG A 84 4.51 -11.07 4.05
C ARG A 84 4.99 -11.45 2.65
N ARG A 85 6.13 -10.91 2.21
CA ARG A 85 6.74 -11.23 0.91
C ARG A 85 7.20 -12.68 0.80
N SER A 86 7.70 -13.25 1.89
CA SER A 86 8.07 -14.67 1.93
C SER A 86 6.85 -15.59 1.81
N ALA A 87 5.71 -15.17 2.37
CA ALA A 87 4.46 -15.93 2.30
C ALA A 87 3.71 -15.75 0.97
N ASP A 88 3.83 -14.58 0.35
CA ASP A 88 3.15 -14.20 -0.89
C ASP A 88 4.14 -13.52 -1.86
N PRO A 89 4.78 -14.30 -2.75
CA PRO A 89 5.70 -13.76 -3.76
C PRO A 89 5.04 -12.80 -4.76
N ASP A 90 3.72 -12.89 -4.94
CA ASP A 90 2.93 -12.06 -5.86
C ASP A 90 2.50 -10.72 -5.22
N LEU A 91 2.91 -10.47 -3.97
CA LEU A 91 2.63 -9.23 -3.24
C LEU A 91 3.40 -8.04 -3.82
N TRP A 92 2.67 -6.97 -4.15
CA TRP A 92 3.21 -5.64 -4.35
C TRP A 92 3.53 -4.98 -3.01
N VAL A 93 4.70 -4.36 -2.91
CA VAL A 93 5.05 -3.45 -1.81
C VAL A 93 5.45 -2.12 -2.41
N ILE A 94 4.71 -1.09 -2.04
CA ILE A 94 4.98 0.29 -2.47
C ILE A 94 5.16 1.17 -1.24
N GLU A 95 5.95 2.22 -1.40
CA GLU A 95 6.11 3.27 -0.41
C GLU A 95 5.47 4.56 -0.94
N LEU A 96 4.74 5.24 -0.07
CA LEU A 96 4.21 6.58 -0.29
C LEU A 96 4.72 7.48 0.85
N ASP A 97 5.66 8.37 0.55
CA ASP A 97 6.15 9.40 1.46
C ASP A 97 5.55 10.75 1.07
N ILE A 98 4.43 11.07 1.73
CA ILE A 98 3.64 12.26 1.45
C ILE A 98 2.87 12.67 2.70
N ALA A 99 2.55 13.96 2.80
CA ALA A 99 1.61 14.46 3.79
C ALA A 99 0.30 13.65 3.73
N ASP A 100 0.00 12.92 4.80
CA ASP A 100 -1.20 12.09 4.94
C ASP A 100 -1.37 11.02 3.84
N ALA A 101 -0.36 10.17 3.67
CA ALA A 101 -0.43 9.00 2.78
C ALA A 101 -1.68 8.10 3.00
N PRO A 102 -2.14 7.83 4.24
CA PRO A 102 -3.35 7.04 4.46
C PRO A 102 -4.60 7.63 3.80
N ARG A 103 -4.75 8.96 3.86
CA ARG A 103 -5.86 9.64 3.20
C ARG A 103 -5.80 9.50 1.68
N LEU A 104 -4.62 9.66 1.07
CA LEU A 104 -4.45 9.47 -0.37
C LEU A 104 -4.85 8.05 -0.79
N VAL A 105 -4.44 7.04 -0.01
CA VAL A 105 -4.82 5.63 -0.25
C VAL A 105 -6.33 5.44 -0.11
N ALA A 106 -6.97 6.05 0.90
CA ALA A 106 -8.42 5.95 1.06
C ALA A 106 -9.19 6.60 -0.12
N GLU A 107 -8.72 7.76 -0.60
CA GLU A 107 -9.37 8.50 -1.70
C GLU A 107 -9.22 7.79 -3.06
N TRP A 108 -8.02 7.29 -3.38
CA TRP A 108 -7.70 6.78 -4.72
C TRP A 108 -7.59 5.26 -4.79
N GLY A 109 -7.24 4.62 -3.68
CA GLY A 109 -7.11 3.17 -3.57
C GLY A 109 -8.45 2.44 -3.49
N ALA A 110 -9.54 3.13 -3.14
CA ALA A 110 -10.88 2.55 -3.08
C ALA A 110 -11.57 2.46 -4.45
N LEU A 111 -10.91 2.92 -5.52
CA LEU A 111 -11.42 2.81 -6.89
C LEU A 111 -11.34 1.33 -7.35
N ALA A 112 -12.41 0.57 -7.14
CA ALA A 112 -12.90 -0.58 -7.93
C ALA A 112 -14.03 -1.31 -7.17
#